data_AF-A0A2G6LFE3-F1
#
_entry.id   AF-A0A2G6LFE3-F1
#
_cell.length_a   1.000
_cell.length_b   1.000
_cell.length_c   1.000
_cell.angle_alpha   90.00
_cell.angle_beta   90.00
_cell.angle_gamma   90.00
#
_symmetry.space_group_name_H-M   'P 1'
#
loop_
_entity.id
_entity.type
_entity.pdbx_description
1 polymer ?
#
loop_
_entity_poly.entity_id
_entity_poly.type
_entity_poly.pdbx_seq_one_letter_code
_entity_poly.pdbx_strand_id
1 'polypeptide(L)'
;MDNGEDLKPVVAGSKGNWSRTLNNKTPKANTTFKVKSGNHTHLYHTDSRGRVNKVEGQLDLNKMDRNRYQQKDVGKLENATGDDGGHLIASTLGGAGDRINIVPQASTLNRGDWKAMEDHLRKELKAGKTVSVKIDVGYPNGNTKRPNKFFVTATIDGVIKTYPFRQ
;
A
#
# COMPACT_ATOMS: atom_id res chain seq x y z
N MET A 1 20.79 -7.57 -19.28
CA MET A 1 20.89 -6.18 -19.76
C MET A 1 19.84 -5.40 -19.00
N ASP A 2 20.27 -4.73 -17.93
CA ASP A 2 19.41 -3.86 -17.12
C ASP A 2 19.49 -2.47 -17.77
N ASN A 3 18.58 -2.20 -18.71
CA ASN A 3 18.42 -0.87 -19.27
C ASN A 3 17.61 -0.08 -18.26
N GLY A 4 18.31 0.61 -17.36
CA GLY A 4 17.77 1.58 -16.42
C GLY A 4 17.12 2.75 -17.14
N GLU A 5 15.95 2.54 -17.75
CA GLU A 5 15.01 3.62 -17.96
C GLU A 5 14.63 4.14 -16.58
N ASP A 6 15.02 5.38 -16.30
CA ASP A 6 14.60 6.08 -15.12
C ASP A 6 13.06 6.15 -15.13
N LEU A 7 12.42 5.25 -14.39
CA LEU A 7 10.96 5.16 -14.33
C LEU A 7 10.42 6.53 -13.92
N LYS A 8 9.74 7.21 -14.85
CA LYS A 8 9.20 8.55 -14.60
C LYS A 8 8.25 8.48 -13.39
N PRO A 9 8.45 9.32 -12.35
CA PRO A 9 7.55 9.33 -11.22
C PRO A 9 6.11 9.65 -11.62
N VAL A 10 5.16 8.92 -11.07
CA VAL A 10 3.72 9.18 -11.21
C VAL A 10 3.24 9.84 -9.93
N VAL A 11 2.48 10.92 -10.05
CA VAL A 11 1.92 11.62 -8.89
C VAL A 11 0.65 10.90 -8.42
N ALA A 12 0.51 10.71 -7.10
CA ALA A 12 -0.72 10.21 -6.51
C ALA A 12 -1.88 11.16 -6.81
N GLY A 13 -3.04 10.59 -7.14
CA GLY A 13 -4.24 11.35 -7.37
C GLY A 13 -4.87 11.87 -6.08
N SER A 14 -5.89 12.72 -6.25
CA SER A 14 -6.69 13.27 -5.15
C SER A 14 -8.18 13.19 -5.47
N LYS A 15 -9.03 13.58 -4.51
CA LYS A 15 -10.48 13.55 -4.71
C LYS A 15 -10.88 14.41 -5.91
N GLY A 16 -11.58 13.78 -6.86
CA GLY A 16 -12.00 14.44 -8.11
C GLY A 16 -10.97 14.35 -9.24
N ASN A 17 -9.74 13.94 -8.95
CA ASN A 17 -8.66 13.81 -9.94
C ASN A 17 -7.73 12.62 -9.59
N TRP A 18 -8.28 11.42 -9.60
CA TRP A 18 -7.51 10.20 -9.35
C TRP A 18 -6.58 9.88 -10.54
N SER A 19 -5.37 9.41 -10.26
CA SER A 19 -4.39 9.13 -11.31
C SER A 19 -4.87 7.97 -12.18
N ARG A 20 -5.04 8.19 -13.48
CA ARG A 20 -5.48 7.11 -14.39
C ARG A 20 -4.55 5.89 -14.34
N THR A 21 -3.26 6.13 -14.17
CA THR A 21 -2.25 5.07 -14.07
C THR A 21 -2.37 4.29 -12.77
N LEU A 22 -2.47 4.98 -11.62
CA LEU A 22 -2.45 4.36 -10.29
C LEU A 22 -3.83 3.85 -9.85
N ASN A 23 -4.89 4.42 -10.41
CA ASN A 23 -6.28 4.05 -10.14
C ASN A 23 -6.80 2.95 -11.08
N ASN A 24 -5.92 2.36 -11.90
CA ASN A 24 -6.24 1.31 -12.86
C ASN A 24 -6.61 -0.01 -12.15
N LYS A 25 -7.71 -0.67 -12.59
CA LYS A 25 -8.15 -1.96 -12.07
C LYS A 25 -7.17 -3.10 -12.31
N THR A 26 -6.34 -2.97 -13.35
CA THR A 26 -5.29 -3.91 -13.72
C THR A 26 -4.03 -3.11 -14.00
N PRO A 27 -3.22 -2.80 -12.97
CA PRO A 27 -1.92 -2.17 -13.16
C PRO A 27 -1.03 -2.98 -14.11
N LYS A 28 -0.08 -2.30 -14.76
CA LYS A 28 0.91 -2.99 -15.62
C LYS A 28 1.65 -4.05 -14.79
N ALA A 29 1.73 -5.26 -15.33
CA ALA A 29 2.42 -6.39 -14.70
C ALA A 29 3.95 -6.19 -14.69
N ASN A 30 4.64 -6.86 -13.77
CA ASN A 30 6.10 -6.85 -13.63
C ASN A 30 6.69 -5.43 -13.69
N THR A 31 6.04 -4.48 -13.03
CA THR A 31 6.37 -3.05 -13.13
C THR A 31 6.60 -2.48 -11.74
N THR A 32 7.62 -1.64 -11.62
CA THR A 32 7.80 -0.77 -10.47
C THR A 32 7.21 0.60 -10.78
N PHE A 33 6.27 1.07 -9.94
CA PHE A 33 5.71 2.40 -10.01
C PHE A 33 6.38 3.27 -8.95
N LYS A 34 7.13 4.30 -9.38
CA LYS A 34 7.63 5.36 -8.49
C LYS A 34 6.50 6.36 -8.24
N VAL A 35 5.85 6.29 -7.08
CA VAL A 35 4.66 7.10 -6.77
C VAL A 35 5.02 8.24 -5.83
N LYS A 36 4.89 9.49 -6.29
CA LYS A 36 5.00 10.67 -5.40
C LYS A 36 3.70 10.81 -4.59
N SER A 37 3.79 10.70 -3.28
CA SER A 37 2.66 10.79 -2.35
C SER A 37 3.12 11.44 -1.05
N GLY A 38 2.35 12.42 -0.55
CA GLY A 38 2.78 13.26 0.55
C GLY A 38 4.09 13.99 0.20
N ASN A 39 5.06 13.92 1.10
CA ASN A 39 6.39 14.51 0.91
C ASN A 39 7.43 13.50 0.40
N HIS A 40 7.01 12.25 0.16
CA HIS A 40 7.90 11.14 -0.18
C HIS A 40 7.53 10.46 -1.50
N THR A 41 8.37 9.52 -1.89
CA THR A 41 8.11 8.59 -2.98
C THR A 41 7.98 7.19 -2.42
N HIS A 42 6.92 6.49 -2.81
CA HIS A 42 6.70 5.08 -2.52
C HIS A 42 6.90 4.28 -3.80
N LEU A 43 7.57 3.13 -3.70
CA LEU A 43 7.76 2.20 -4.82
C LEU A 43 6.76 1.06 -4.68
N TYR A 44 5.85 0.94 -5.64
CA TYR A 44 4.92 -0.18 -5.72
C TYR A 44 5.40 -1.13 -6.81
N HIS A 45 5.61 -2.39 -6.47
CA HIS A 45 6.03 -3.42 -7.40
C HIS A 45 4.85 -4.34 -7.67
N THR A 46 4.63 -4.65 -8.93
CA THR A 46 3.58 -5.57 -9.37
C THR A 46 4.16 -6.88 -9.84
N ASP A 47 3.42 -7.96 -9.59
CA ASP A 47 3.75 -9.28 -10.13
C ASP A 47 3.32 -9.43 -11.61
N SER A 48 3.49 -10.63 -12.16
CA SER A 48 3.14 -10.96 -13.54
C SER A 48 1.66 -10.81 -13.89
N ARG A 49 0.80 -10.54 -12.90
CA ARG A 49 -0.64 -10.33 -13.04
C ARG A 49 -1.08 -8.91 -12.70
N GLY A 50 -0.12 -8.02 -12.44
CA GLY A 50 -0.42 -6.63 -12.10
C GLY A 50 -0.87 -6.43 -10.65
N ARG A 51 -0.75 -7.43 -9.78
CA ARG A 51 -1.07 -7.31 -8.35
C ARG A 51 0.13 -6.76 -7.61
N VAL A 52 -0.08 -5.84 -6.66
CA VAL A 52 1.04 -5.33 -5.85
C VAL A 52 1.56 -6.43 -4.95
N ASN A 53 2.81 -6.83 -5.15
CA ASN A 53 3.50 -7.85 -4.35
C ASN A 53 4.52 -7.25 -3.38
N LYS A 54 4.89 -5.98 -3.56
CA LYS A 54 5.75 -5.24 -2.64
C LYS A 54 5.44 -3.75 -2.71
N VAL A 55 5.43 -3.08 -1.56
CA VAL A 55 5.53 -1.62 -1.47
C VAL A 55 6.64 -1.22 -0.51
N GLU A 56 7.39 -0.17 -0.84
CA GLU A 56 8.45 0.36 0.02
C GLU A 56 8.53 1.89 -0.04
N GLY A 57 8.89 2.51 1.08
CA GLY A 57 9.11 3.96 1.14
C GLY A 57 9.03 4.54 2.54
N GLN A 58 9.40 5.81 2.64
CA GLN A 58 9.31 6.58 3.87
C GLN A 58 7.87 7.02 4.13
N LEU A 59 7.46 6.95 5.40
CA LEU A 59 6.17 7.43 5.87
C LEU A 59 6.29 8.90 6.30
N ASP A 60 5.20 9.63 6.19
CA ASP A 60 5.09 10.98 6.76
C ASP A 60 3.67 11.24 7.28
N LEU A 61 3.49 12.34 8.03
CA LEU A 61 2.19 12.71 8.61
C LEU A 61 1.32 13.54 7.63
N ASN A 62 1.73 13.70 6.37
CA ASN A 62 0.94 14.38 5.35
C ASN A 62 -0.23 13.49 4.95
N LYS A 63 -1.43 13.88 5.39
CA LYS A 63 -2.63 13.09 5.16
C LYS A 63 -3.08 13.20 3.71
N MET A 64 -3.05 12.08 3.01
CA MET A 64 -3.57 11.96 1.65
C MET A 64 -5.08 11.73 1.62
N ASP A 65 -5.70 12.12 0.50
CA ASP A 65 -7.11 11.85 0.22
C ASP A 65 -7.38 10.35 0.10
N ARG A 66 -8.58 9.92 0.50
CA ARG A 66 -9.03 8.52 0.41
C ARG A 66 -10.02 8.32 -0.72
N ASN A 67 -9.77 7.35 -1.59
CA ASN A 67 -10.74 6.93 -2.60
C ASN A 67 -11.75 5.94 -2.00
N ARG A 68 -12.87 6.45 -1.47
CA ARG A 68 -13.93 5.62 -0.87
C ARG A 68 -14.58 4.65 -1.85
N TYR A 69 -14.69 5.04 -3.11
CA TYR A 69 -15.22 4.18 -4.16
C TYR A 69 -14.32 2.95 -4.35
N GLN A 70 -13.01 3.15 -4.51
CA GLN A 70 -12.08 2.03 -4.69
C GLN A 70 -11.95 1.15 -3.45
N GLN A 71 -12.00 1.71 -2.24
CA GLN A 71 -12.01 0.87 -1.04
C GLN A 71 -13.24 -0.05 -1.01
N LYS A 72 -14.41 0.45 -1.41
CA LYS A 72 -15.63 -0.36 -1.51
C LYS A 72 -15.55 -1.39 -2.64
N ASP A 73 -15.03 -1.02 -3.80
CA ASP A 73 -14.89 -1.92 -4.95
C ASP A 73 -13.87 -3.04 -4.66
N VAL A 74 -12.68 -2.68 -4.16
CA VAL A 74 -11.61 -3.63 -3.84
C VAL A 74 -12.01 -4.58 -2.71
N GLY A 75 -12.60 -4.07 -1.63
CA GLY A 75 -13.07 -4.90 -0.52
C GLY A 75 -14.15 -5.91 -0.90
N LYS A 76 -14.80 -5.74 -2.05
CA LYS A 76 -15.85 -6.64 -2.53
C LYS A 76 -15.43 -7.58 -3.65
N LEU A 77 -14.15 -7.59 -4.03
CA LEU A 77 -13.70 -8.37 -5.19
C LEU A 77 -13.88 -9.88 -5.03
N GLU A 78 -13.63 -10.41 -3.84
CA GLU A 78 -13.64 -11.87 -3.62
C GLU A 78 -14.37 -12.30 -2.34
N ASN A 79 -14.40 -11.45 -1.30
CA ASN A 79 -15.08 -11.74 -0.04
C ASN A 79 -15.92 -10.55 0.43
N ALA A 80 -17.07 -10.36 -0.22
CA ALA A 80 -17.87 -9.13 -0.13
C ALA A 80 -18.37 -8.73 1.27
N THR A 81 -18.44 -9.66 2.21
CA THR A 81 -18.88 -9.42 3.59
C THR A 81 -17.75 -9.46 4.62
N GLY A 82 -16.60 -10.06 4.28
CA GLY A 82 -15.50 -10.26 5.22
C GLY A 82 -14.26 -9.39 4.97
N ASP A 83 -14.15 -8.74 3.81
CA ASP A 83 -13.02 -7.87 3.48
C ASP A 83 -13.41 -6.37 3.40
N ASP A 84 -12.49 -5.52 3.83
CA ASP A 84 -12.41 -4.12 3.47
C ASP A 84 -11.45 -3.94 2.28
N GLY A 85 -11.54 -2.79 1.59
CA GLY A 85 -10.44 -2.30 0.77
C GLY A 85 -9.38 -1.66 1.66
N GLY A 86 -8.48 -2.47 2.20
CA GLY A 86 -7.41 -2.03 3.10
C GLY A 86 -6.31 -1.32 2.35
N HIS A 87 -5.78 -0.23 2.91
CA HIS A 87 -4.60 0.43 2.33
C HIS A 87 -3.33 -0.30 2.78
N LEU A 88 -2.37 -0.51 1.89
CA LEU A 88 -1.05 -1.03 2.25
C LEU A 88 -0.23 0.01 3.03
N ILE A 89 -0.36 1.29 2.68
CA ILE A 89 0.12 2.41 3.50
C ILE A 89 -1.08 3.29 3.80
N ALA A 90 -1.41 3.51 5.08
CA ALA A 90 -2.51 4.39 5.46
C ALA A 90 -2.37 5.78 4.84
N SER A 91 -3.50 6.38 4.47
CA SER A 91 -3.52 7.74 3.96
C SER A 91 -3.00 8.76 4.98
N THR A 92 -3.12 8.48 6.28
CA THR A 92 -2.56 9.32 7.36
C THR A 92 -1.05 9.15 7.56
N LEU A 93 -0.43 8.22 6.81
CA LEU A 93 1.00 7.92 6.83
C LEU A 93 1.64 8.23 5.45
N GLY A 94 1.03 9.13 4.68
CA GLY A 94 1.48 9.51 3.33
C GLY A 94 1.07 8.54 2.22
N GLY A 95 0.28 7.50 2.50
CA GLY A 95 -0.10 6.51 1.49
C GLY A 95 -1.09 7.05 0.45
N ALA A 96 -0.87 6.71 -0.82
CA ALA A 96 -1.72 7.14 -1.92
C ALA A 96 -3.16 6.64 -1.77
N GLY A 97 -4.14 7.47 -2.11
CA GLY A 97 -5.56 7.08 -2.13
C GLY A 97 -5.96 6.26 -3.35
N ASP A 98 -5.11 6.19 -4.37
CA ASP A 98 -5.34 5.45 -5.61
C ASP A 98 -5.37 3.93 -5.38
N ARG A 99 -6.04 3.23 -6.30
CA ARG A 99 -6.27 1.78 -6.22
C ARG A 99 -5.00 0.93 -6.04
N ILE A 100 -3.86 1.34 -6.60
CA ILE A 100 -2.59 0.61 -6.47
C ILE A 100 -2.20 0.34 -5.01
N ASN A 101 -2.61 1.21 -4.08
CA ASN A 101 -2.31 1.09 -2.66
C ASN A 101 -3.43 0.36 -1.87
N ILE A 102 -4.41 -0.25 -2.55
CA ILE A 102 -5.59 -0.86 -1.91
C ILE A 102 -5.69 -2.33 -2.30
N VAL A 103 -5.85 -3.21 -1.31
CA VAL A 103 -6.03 -4.66 -1.50
C VAL A 103 -7.26 -5.17 -0.73
N PRO A 104 -7.87 -6.30 -1.12
CA PRO A 104 -8.84 -6.98 -0.27
C PRO A 104 -8.15 -7.41 1.03
N GLN A 105 -8.62 -6.89 2.15
CA GLN A 105 -8.04 -7.15 3.46
C GLN A 105 -9.17 -7.50 4.43
N ALA A 106 -9.07 -8.63 5.13
CA ALA A 106 -10.04 -9.05 6.13
C ALA A 106 -10.34 -7.90 7.09
N SER A 107 -11.62 -7.60 7.29
CA SER A 107 -12.02 -6.46 8.11
C SER A 107 -11.49 -6.57 9.55
N THR A 108 -11.34 -7.79 10.07
CA THR A 108 -10.73 -8.05 11.39
C THR A 108 -9.26 -7.64 11.43
N LEU A 109 -8.48 -7.99 10.40
CA LEU A 109 -7.07 -7.57 10.27
C LEU A 109 -6.97 -6.05 10.05
N ASN A 110 -7.67 -5.51 9.06
CA ASN A 110 -7.62 -4.10 8.66
C ASN A 110 -7.98 -3.15 9.82
N ARG A 111 -8.98 -3.52 10.64
CA ARG A 111 -9.46 -2.68 11.75
C ARG A 111 -8.80 -3.02 13.09
N GLY A 112 -8.16 -4.18 13.19
CA GLY A 112 -7.44 -4.68 14.37
C GLY A 112 -5.94 -4.49 14.25
N ASP A 113 -5.21 -5.58 14.06
CA ASP A 113 -3.74 -5.59 14.14
C ASP A 113 -3.05 -4.68 13.12
N TRP A 114 -3.61 -4.55 11.91
CA TRP A 114 -3.09 -3.63 10.91
C TRP A 114 -3.18 -2.17 11.39
N LYS A 115 -4.35 -1.80 11.92
CA LYS A 115 -4.57 -0.48 12.51
C LYS A 115 -3.65 -0.25 13.71
N ALA A 116 -3.44 -1.26 14.56
CA ALA A 116 -2.54 -1.16 15.71
C ALA A 116 -1.08 -0.90 15.28
N MET A 117 -0.61 -1.57 14.21
CA MET A 117 0.68 -1.27 13.59
C MET A 117 0.73 0.17 13.06
N GLU A 118 -0.27 0.61 12.30
CA GLU A 118 -0.33 1.99 11.78
C GLU A 118 -0.32 3.03 12.91
N ASP A 119 -1.02 2.77 14.01
CA ASP A 119 -1.05 3.63 15.20
C ASP A 119 0.32 3.73 15.86
N HIS A 120 1.04 2.62 16.00
CA HIS A 120 2.41 2.61 16.49
C HIS A 120 3.34 3.42 15.57
N LEU A 121 3.35 3.16 14.25
CA LEU A 121 4.21 3.88 13.31
C LEU A 121 3.91 5.39 13.29
N ARG A 122 2.64 5.77 13.42
CA ARG A 122 2.22 7.18 13.54
C ARG A 122 2.76 7.83 14.81
N LYS A 123 2.77 7.10 15.94
CA LYS A 123 3.33 7.59 17.20
C LYS A 123 4.83 7.86 17.06
N GLU A 124 5.57 6.96 16.42
CA GLU A 124 7.01 7.13 16.19
C GLU A 124 7.30 8.35 15.30
N LEU A 125 6.53 8.56 14.21
CA LEU A 125 6.63 9.77 13.40
C LEU A 125 6.35 11.06 14.22
N LYS A 126 5.31 11.03 15.07
CA LYS A 126 4.99 12.17 15.95
C LYS A 126 6.06 12.45 17.01
N ALA A 127 6.85 11.44 17.36
CA ALA A 127 8.02 11.59 18.23
C ALA A 127 9.25 12.14 17.49
N GLY A 128 9.11 12.52 16.21
CA GLY A 128 10.19 13.09 15.40
C GLY A 128 11.10 12.05 14.75
N LYS A 129 10.78 10.76 14.84
CA LYS A 129 11.59 9.69 14.27
C LYS A 129 11.37 9.56 12.77
N THR A 130 12.41 9.11 12.07
CA THR A 130 12.31 8.69 10.67
C THR A 130 11.74 7.28 10.62
N VAL A 131 10.64 7.10 9.88
CA VAL A 131 9.97 5.81 9.72
C VAL A 131 9.85 5.45 8.24
N SER A 132 10.39 4.31 7.83
CA SER A 132 10.15 3.73 6.52
C SER A 132 9.60 2.31 6.64
N VAL A 133 8.93 1.85 5.60
CA VAL A 133 8.39 0.50 5.53
C VAL A 133 8.78 -0.19 4.23
N LYS A 134 8.91 -1.51 4.32
CA LYS A 134 8.82 -2.45 3.20
C LYS A 134 7.72 -3.45 3.54
N ILE A 135 6.77 -3.63 2.64
CA ILE A 135 5.63 -4.53 2.83
C ILE A 135 5.67 -5.54 1.70
N ASP A 136 6.03 -6.78 2.00
CA ASP A 136 5.90 -7.89 1.05
C ASP A 136 4.48 -8.48 1.15
N VAL A 137 3.81 -8.60 0.01
CA VAL A 137 2.41 -9.02 -0.11
C VAL A 137 2.34 -10.37 -0.80
N GLY A 138 1.85 -11.39 -0.10
CA GLY A 138 1.78 -12.77 -0.56
C GLY A 138 0.38 -13.16 -1.01
N TYR A 139 0.29 -13.81 -2.18
CA TYR A 139 -0.93 -14.37 -2.73
C TYR A 139 -0.87 -15.90 -2.70
N PRO A 140 -1.95 -16.60 -2.31
CA PRO A 140 -1.94 -18.06 -2.16
C PRO A 140 -1.84 -18.79 -3.51
N ASN A 141 -2.24 -18.15 -4.60
CA ASN A 141 -2.13 -18.68 -5.95
C ASN A 141 -2.15 -17.55 -6.98
N GLY A 142 -2.07 -17.90 -8.26
CA GLY A 142 -2.10 -16.94 -9.37
C GLY A 142 -3.48 -16.36 -9.68
N ASN A 143 -4.58 -16.96 -9.25
CA ASN A 143 -5.90 -16.57 -9.75
C ASN A 143 -6.58 -15.51 -8.88
N THR A 144 -6.19 -15.42 -7.61
CA THR A 144 -6.80 -14.50 -6.64
C THR A 144 -6.20 -13.10 -6.68
N LYS A 145 -7.01 -12.08 -6.39
CA LYS A 145 -6.59 -10.70 -6.08
C LYS A 145 -6.53 -10.42 -4.58
N ARG A 146 -6.98 -11.37 -3.75
CA ARG A 146 -6.91 -11.30 -2.28
C ARG A 146 -5.57 -11.88 -1.80
N PRO A 147 -4.70 -11.07 -1.18
CA PRO A 147 -3.51 -11.60 -0.51
C PRO A 147 -3.92 -12.43 0.72
N ASN A 148 -3.07 -13.36 1.14
CA ASN A 148 -3.25 -14.12 2.39
C ASN A 148 -2.11 -13.91 3.40
N LYS A 149 -1.08 -13.18 3.01
CA LYS A 149 0.10 -12.89 3.84
C LYS A 149 0.59 -11.47 3.60
N PHE A 150 1.00 -10.82 4.68
CA PHE A 150 1.73 -9.56 4.64
C PHE A 150 2.94 -9.69 5.55
N PHE A 151 4.10 -9.24 5.08
CA PHE A 151 5.28 -9.12 5.92
C PHE A 151 5.77 -7.69 5.88
N VAL A 152 5.47 -6.94 6.95
CA VAL A 152 5.87 -5.55 7.08
C VAL A 152 7.20 -5.49 7.83
N THR A 153 8.19 -4.85 7.23
CA THR A 153 9.44 -4.46 7.87
C THR A 153 9.44 -2.95 8.00
N ALA A 154 9.34 -2.45 9.23
CA ALA A 154 9.47 -1.04 9.54
C ALA A 154 10.89 -0.74 10.03
N THR A 155 11.50 0.31 9.51
CA THR A 155 12.77 0.86 10.01
C THR A 155 12.47 2.19 10.69
N ILE A 156 12.72 2.25 12.00
CA ILE A 156 12.44 3.41 12.86
C ILE A 156 13.78 3.89 13.42
N ASP A 157 14.28 5.03 12.93
CA ASP A 157 15.64 5.54 13.23
C ASP A 157 16.73 4.46 13.09
N GLY A 158 16.66 3.67 12.01
CA GLY A 158 17.59 2.59 11.73
C GLY A 158 17.29 1.27 12.47
N VAL A 159 16.38 1.26 13.45
CA VAL A 159 15.98 0.05 14.17
C VAL A 159 14.87 -0.67 13.42
N ILE A 160 15.08 -1.96 13.15
CA ILE A 160 14.12 -2.81 12.43
C ILE A 160 13.07 -3.38 13.39
N LYS A 161 11.81 -3.30 13.01
CA LYS A 161 10.67 -3.98 13.64
C LYS A 161 9.79 -4.63 12.58
N THR A 162 9.42 -5.89 12.78
CA THR A 162 8.65 -6.67 11.81
C THR A 162 7.23 -6.95 12.29
N TYR A 163 6.29 -7.03 11.35
CA TYR A 163 4.88 -7.38 11.58
C TYR A 163 4.44 -8.42 10.54
N PRO A 164 4.44 -9.72 10.90
CA PRO A 164 3.89 -10.76 10.04
C PRO A 164 2.36 -10.85 10.24
N PHE A 165 1.60 -10.77 9.15
CA PHE A 165 0.15 -10.93 9.18
C PHE A 165 -0.34 -12.00 8.21
N ARG A 166 -1.48 -12.59 8.56
CA ARG A 166 -2.23 -13.54 7.73
C ARG A 166 -3.72 -13.24 7.84
N GLN A 167 -4.47 -13.65 6.82
CA GLN A 167 -5.92 -13.47 6.72
C GLN A 167 -6.57 -14.52 5.82
#